data_AF-A0A7K2JEW8-F1
#
_entry.id   AF-A0A7K2JEW8-F1
#
_cell.length_a   1.000
_cell.length_b   1.000
_cell.length_c   1.000
_cell.angle_alpha   90.00
_cell.angle_beta   90.00
_cell.angle_gamma   90.00
#
_symmetry.space_group_name_H-M   'P 1'
#
loop_
_entity.id
_entity.type
_entity.pdbx_description
1 polymer ?
#
loop_
_entity_poly.entity_id
_entity_poly.type
_entity_poly.pdbx_seq_one_letter_code
_entity_poly.pdbx_strand_id
1 'polypeptide(L)'
;MFTHAVRGSGRKITYQNAGVDCAFVGALSSGFCNWRIDFTYADTNNKTYRTSRGATHQECKIDPMRNNSPQRLPRYGKTCAHLYVNSVRRAAQCHHVTK
;
A
#
# COMPACT_ATOMS: atom_id res chain seq x y z
N MET A 1 -2.06 13.23 1.90
CA MET A 1 -2.77 12.09 2.49
C MET A 1 -2.17 10.80 1.94
N PHE A 2 -2.08 9.68 2.69
CA PHE A 2 -1.70 8.38 2.10
C PHE A 2 -2.96 7.64 1.66
N THR A 3 -3.01 7.28 0.39
CA THR A 3 -4.18 6.68 -0.26
C THR A 3 -3.84 5.29 -0.77
N HIS A 4 -4.73 4.34 -0.52
CA HIS A 4 -4.70 2.99 -1.07
C HIS A 4 -5.96 2.81 -1.92
N ALA A 5 -5.81 2.72 -3.23
CA ALA A 5 -6.89 2.44 -4.14
C ALA A 5 -6.93 0.95 -4.47
N VAL A 6 -8.10 0.33 -4.32
CA VAL A 6 -8.36 -1.06 -4.70
C VAL A 6 -9.64 -1.10 -5.52
N ARG A 7 -9.59 -1.68 -6.72
CA ARG A 7 -10.79 -1.97 -7.52
C ARG A 7 -10.81 -3.45 -7.87
N GLY A 8 -12.02 -3.99 -7.96
CA GLY A 8 -12.25 -5.41 -8.18
C GLY A 8 -13.61 -5.85 -7.65
N SER A 9 -13.85 -7.16 -7.66
CA SER A 9 -15.06 -7.77 -7.12
C SER A 9 -14.75 -9.09 -6.44
N GLY A 10 -15.38 -9.31 -5.28
CA GLY A 10 -15.08 -10.45 -4.41
C GLY A 10 -13.58 -10.59 -4.17
N ARG A 11 -13.01 -11.74 -4.53
CA ARG A 11 -11.56 -12.02 -4.39
C ARG A 11 -10.69 -11.52 -5.55
N LYS A 12 -11.28 -10.99 -6.63
CA LYS A 12 -10.54 -10.54 -7.82
C LYS A 12 -10.20 -9.07 -7.67
N ILE A 13 -8.92 -8.74 -7.61
CA ILE A 13 -8.40 -7.37 -7.67
C ILE A 13 -7.99 -7.10 -9.12
N THR A 14 -8.61 -6.10 -9.75
CA THR A 14 -8.28 -5.66 -11.10
C THR A 14 -7.35 -4.44 -11.11
N TYR A 15 -7.36 -3.66 -10.03
CA TYR A 15 -6.47 -2.51 -9.86
C TYR A 15 -6.09 -2.36 -8.40
N GLN A 16 -4.80 -2.15 -8.14
CA GLN A 16 -4.28 -1.83 -6.83
C GLN A 16 -3.14 -0.83 -6.95
N ASN A 17 -3.31 0.31 -6.31
CA ASN A 17 -2.32 1.38 -6.24
C ASN A 17 -2.30 1.94 -4.83
N ALA A 18 -1.14 2.37 -4.37
CA ALA A 18 -1.08 3.24 -3.21
C ALA A 18 -0.02 4.31 -3.40
N GLY A 19 -0.26 5.46 -2.79
CA GLY A 19 0.68 6.57 -2.85
C GLY A 19 0.34 7.67 -1.88
N VAL A 20 1.29 8.60 -1.73
CA VAL A 20 1.07 9.83 -0.99
C VAL A 20 0.63 10.91 -1.98
N ASP A 21 -0.51 11.51 -1.68
CA ASP A 21 -1.00 12.71 -2.36
C ASP A 21 -0.14 13.91 -1.94
N CYS A 22 0.22 14.77 -2.90
CA CYS A 22 0.99 15.99 -2.72
C CYS A 22 0.39 16.96 -1.69
N ALA A 23 -0.91 16.85 -1.39
CA ALA A 23 -1.57 17.58 -0.31
C ALA A 23 -1.20 17.09 1.11
N PHE A 24 -0.52 15.93 1.28
CA PHE A 24 0.24 15.68 2.51
C PHE A 24 1.54 16.48 2.44
N VAL A 25 1.51 17.65 3.04
CA VAL A 25 2.70 18.39 3.45
C VAL A 25 3.29 17.71 4.69
N GLY A 26 3.67 16.45 4.57
CA GLY A 26 4.38 15.70 5.60
C GLY A 26 5.88 16.02 5.52
N ALA A 27 6.25 17.22 5.96
CA ALA A 27 7.61 17.79 6.09
C ALA A 27 8.17 18.55 4.86
N LEU A 28 7.96 19.87 4.85
CA LEU A 28 8.97 20.91 4.61
C LEU A 28 10.10 20.53 3.61
N SER A 29 9.91 20.81 2.33
CA SER A 29 10.95 20.92 1.27
C SER A 29 11.77 19.70 0.83
N SER A 30 11.86 18.59 1.57
CA SER A 30 12.82 17.50 1.23
C SER A 30 12.23 16.20 0.64
N GLY A 31 10.90 16.03 0.64
CA GLY A 31 10.25 14.81 0.12
C GLY A 31 10.48 13.56 0.97
N PHE A 32 9.92 12.42 0.53
CA PHE A 32 10.09 11.11 1.16
C PHE A 32 11.32 10.42 0.56
N CYS A 33 12.40 10.28 1.33
CA CYS A 33 13.61 9.55 0.93
C CYS A 33 13.62 8.14 1.53
N ASN A 34 14.34 7.19 0.93
CA ASN A 34 14.41 5.80 1.38
C ASN A 34 13.01 5.19 1.62
N TRP A 35 12.12 5.44 0.67
CA TRP A 35 10.71 5.10 0.81
C TRP A 35 10.42 3.73 0.19
N ARG A 36 9.41 3.05 0.73
CA ARG A 36 8.92 1.76 0.21
C ARG A 36 7.43 1.65 0.50
N ILE A 37 6.67 1.11 -0.45
CA ILE A 37 5.25 0.79 -0.26
C ILE A 37 5.06 -0.72 -0.34
N ASP A 38 4.54 -1.31 0.73
CA ASP A 38 4.24 -2.75 0.81
C ASP A 38 2.73 -2.98 0.77
N PHE A 39 2.28 -4.03 0.07
CA PHE A 39 0.90 -4.48 0.11
C PHE A 39 0.79 -5.78 0.90
N THR A 40 -0.05 -5.82 1.92
CA THR A 40 -0.27 -7.02 2.75
C THR A 40 -1.69 -7.54 2.58
N TYR A 41 -1.85 -8.86 2.62
CA TYR A 41 -3.14 -9.53 2.54
C TYR A 41 -3.32 -10.42 3.76
N ALA A 42 -4.43 -10.24 4.46
CA ALA A 42 -4.79 -11.05 5.62
C ALA A 42 -6.18 -11.66 5.43
N ASP A 43 -6.39 -12.83 6.03
CA ASP A 43 -7.71 -13.45 6.05
C ASP A 43 -8.66 -12.75 7.05
N THR A 44 -9.89 -13.26 7.16
CA THR A 44 -10.91 -12.74 8.08
C THR A 44 -10.54 -12.87 9.55
N ASN A 45 -9.56 -13.72 9.89
CA ASN A 45 -9.02 -13.87 11.24
C ASN A 45 -7.80 -12.97 11.48
N ASN A 46 -7.57 -11.98 10.60
CA ASN A 46 -6.43 -11.08 10.62
C ASN A 46 -5.06 -11.76 10.45
N LYS A 47 -4.99 -13.01 10.00
CA LYS A 47 -3.73 -13.69 9.73
C LYS A 47 -3.19 -13.26 8.36
N THR A 48 -2.09 -12.51 8.35
CA THR A 48 -1.38 -12.16 7.11
C THR A 48 -0.83 -13.42 6.44
N TYR A 49 -1.26 -13.69 5.21
CA TYR A 49 -0.81 -14.84 4.44
C TYR A 49 0.10 -14.46 3.28
N ARG A 50 0.17 -13.17 2.92
CA ARG A 50 1.06 -12.69 1.86
C ARG A 50 1.41 -11.22 2.02
N THR A 51 2.65 -10.88 1.69
CA THR A 51 3.13 -9.51 1.56
C THR A 51 3.81 -9.34 0.21
N SER A 52 3.29 -8.44 -0.63
CA SER A 52 3.97 -7.95 -1.83
C SER A 52 4.83 -6.76 -1.40
N ARG A 53 6.09 -7.04 -1.07
CA ARG A 53 7.07 -6.04 -0.65
C ARG A 53 7.52 -5.20 -1.86
N GLY A 54 7.57 -3.88 -1.71
CA GLY A 54 8.09 -2.98 -2.74
C GLY A 54 9.63 -2.93 -2.76
N ALA A 55 10.21 -2.33 -3.79
CA ALA A 55 11.61 -1.91 -3.73
C ALA A 55 11.75 -0.73 -2.78
N THR A 56 12.89 -0.62 -2.10
CA THR A 56 13.26 0.60 -1.38
C THR A 56 13.85 1.58 -2.38
N HIS A 57 13.22 2.74 -2.51
CA HIS A 57 13.64 3.85 -3.36
C HIS A 57 14.49 4.81 -2.52
N GLN A 58 15.78 4.89 -2.83
CA GLN A 58 16.72 5.72 -2.08
C GLN A 58 16.55 7.21 -2.38
N GLU A 59 16.05 7.52 -3.58
CA GLU A 59 15.73 8.87 -4.01
C GLU A 59 14.60 9.48 -3.19
N CYS A 60 14.63 10.81 -3.07
CA CYS A 60 13.58 11.58 -2.44
C CYS A 60 12.47 11.89 -3.45
N LYS A 61 11.23 11.58 -3.11
CA LYS A 61 10.06 11.88 -3.95
C LYS A 61 8.94 12.46 -3.11
N ILE A 62 8.23 13.47 -3.63
CA ILE A 62 7.12 14.12 -2.91
C ILE A 62 5.80 13.33 -2.99
N ASP A 63 5.67 12.52 -4.03
CA ASP A 63 4.50 11.71 -4.38
C ASP A 63 4.90 10.23 -4.58
N PRO A 64 5.49 9.56 -3.57
CA PRO A 64 5.81 8.14 -3.67
C PRO A 64 4.55 7.35 -3.98
N MET A 65 4.60 6.54 -5.03
CA MET A 65 3.47 5.80 -5.54
C MET A 65 3.91 4.44 -6.05
N ARG A 66 3.09 3.41 -5.84
CA ARG A 66 3.35 2.06 -6.31
C ARG A 66 2.07 1.39 -6.81
N ASN A 67 2.16 0.78 -7.99
CA ASN A 67 1.15 -0.12 -8.52
C ASN A 67 1.46 -1.58 -8.17
N ASN A 68 0.42 -2.41 -8.09
CA ASN A 68 0.55 -3.84 -7.96
C ASN A 68 -0.27 -4.54 -9.03
N SER A 69 0.25 -5.66 -9.53
CA SER A 69 -0.39 -6.39 -10.63
C SER A 69 -1.80 -6.89 -10.25
N PRO A 70 -2.73 -6.93 -11.21
CA PRO A 70 -4.02 -7.60 -11.04
C PRO A 70 -3.85 -9.04 -10.57
N GLN A 71 -4.76 -9.51 -9.73
CA GLN A 71 -4.61 -10.82 -9.10
C GLN A 71 -5.91 -11.32 -8.48
N ARG A 72 -5.97 -12.62 -8.21
CA ARG A 72 -7.04 -13.25 -7.45
C ARG A 72 -6.51 -13.66 -6.08
N LEU A 73 -7.18 -13.20 -5.02
CA LEU A 73 -6.84 -13.57 -3.66
C LEU A 73 -7.31 -15.01 -3.36
N PRO A 74 -6.52 -15.83 -2.65
CA PRO A 74 -6.96 -17.16 -2.26
C PRO A 74 -8.11 -17.10 -1.25
N ARG A 75 -8.16 -16.06 -0.40
CA ARG A 75 -9.12 -15.91 0.70
C ARG A 75 -9.72 -14.50 0.72
N TYR A 76 -10.90 -14.38 1.31
CA TYR A 76 -11.47 -13.10 1.75
C TYR A 76 -10.76 -12.61 3.02
N GLY A 77 -10.89 -11.32 3.33
CA GLY A 77 -10.30 -10.72 4.51
C GLY A 77 -10.02 -9.24 4.29
N LYS A 78 -8.75 -8.84 4.33
CA LYS A 78 -8.34 -7.45 4.08
C LYS A 78 -7.08 -7.34 3.25
N THR A 79 -6.98 -6.25 2.51
CA THR A 79 -5.79 -5.81 1.80
C THR A 79 -5.37 -4.47 2.37
N CYS A 80 -4.10 -4.29 2.68
CA CYS A 80 -3.58 -3.03 3.20
C CYS A 80 -2.37 -2.58 2.39
N ALA A 81 -2.19 -1.28 2.25
CA ALA A 81 -0.94 -0.68 1.84
C ALA A 81 -0.25 -0.07 3.06
N HIS A 82 1.08 -0.18 3.12
CA HIS A 82 1.92 0.40 4.18
C HIS A 82 3.02 1.22 3.54
N LEU A 83 3.16 2.47 3.98
CA LEU A 83 4.27 3.34 3.61
C LEU A 83 5.38 3.22 4.66
N TYR A 84 6.59 2.91 4.21
CA TYR A 84 7.82 2.94 5.00
C TYR A 84 8.73 4.06 4.50
N VAL A 85 9.37 4.78 5.44
CA VAL A 85 10.35 5.84 5.19
C VAL A 85 11.49 5.63 6.16
N ASN A 86 12.71 5.47 5.66
CA ASN A 86 13.87 5.06 6.47
C ASN A 86 13.57 3.79 7.29
N SER A 87 12.94 2.79 6.65
CA SER A 87 12.51 1.52 7.26
C SER A 87 11.45 1.62 8.37
N VAL A 88 10.96 2.82 8.72
CA VAL A 88 9.90 3.03 9.71
C VAL A 88 8.56 3.15 9.02
N ARG A 89 7.55 2.40 9.47
CA ARG A 89 6.18 2.52 8.95
C ARG A 89 5.58 3.87 9.34
N ARG A 90 5.24 4.70 8.36
CA ARG A 90 4.67 6.04 8.56
C ARG A 90 3.16 6.10 8.40
N ALA A 91 2.62 5.29 7.49
CA ALA A 91 1.18 5.27 7.23
C ALA A 91 0.72 3.88 6.80
N ALA A 92 -0.56 3.60 7.01
CA ALA A 92 -1.23 2.44 6.46
C ALA A 92 -2.68 2.77 6.12
N GLN A 93 -3.21 2.17 5.06
CA GLN A 93 -4.62 2.20 4.73
C GLN A 93 -5.05 0.79 4.30
N CYS A 94 -6.24 0.37 4.72
CA CYS A 94 -6.74 -0.97 4.53
C CYS A 94 -8.15 -0.98 3.94
N HIS A 95 -8.45 -2.00 3.15
CA HIS A 95 -9.76 -2.29 2.61
C HIS A 95 -10.18 -3.70 2.96
N HIS A 96 -11.47 -3.87 3.27
CA HIS A 96 -12.06 -5.18 3.43
C HIS A 96 -12.31 -5.79 2.05
N VAL A 97 -11.91 -7.04 1.88
CA VAL A 97 -12.20 -7.85 0.71
C VAL A 97 -13.20 -8.89 1.16
N THR A 98 -14.48 -8.57 1.02
CA THR A 98 -15.61 -9.42 1.38
C THR A 98 -16.30 -9.94 0.13
N LYS A 99 -17.34 -10.76 0.32
CA LYS A 99 -18.24 -11.14 -0.76
C LYS A 99 -18.98 -9.93 -1.29
#